data_AF-A0A2M7PW99-F1
#
_entry.id   AF-A0A2M7PW99-F1
#
_cell.length_a   1.000
_cell.length_b   1.000
_cell.length_c   1.000
_cell.angle_alpha   90.00
_cell.angle_beta   90.00
_cell.angle_gamma   90.00
#
_symmetry.space_group_name_H-M   'P 1'
#
loop_
_entity.id
_entity.type
_entity.pdbx_description
1 polymer ?
#
loop_
_entity_poly.entity_id
_entity_poly.type
_entity_poly.pdbx_seq_one_letter_code
_entity_poly.pdbx_strand_id
1 'polypeptide(L)'
;MTTSSTDLDRLEILRYYKRLIEVWYTRKDTLDRWMVRKAFRLAADAHKDMRRRSGEPYILHPISVATIAAGEIGLGRTSIIAALLHDTVEDTDITLEYISGMFGEEVAKIINGLTKIEEISV
;
A
#
# COMPACT_ATOMS: atom_id res chain seq x y z
N MET A 1 -11.60 5.21 -29.90
CA MET A 1 -11.73 5.59 -28.48
C MET A 1 -10.33 5.65 -27.90
N THR A 2 -9.75 6.85 -27.82
CA THR A 2 -8.40 7.07 -27.28
C THR A 2 -8.47 6.95 -25.77
N THR A 3 -8.07 5.79 -25.24
CA THR A 3 -7.85 5.59 -23.80
C THR A 3 -6.85 6.65 -23.34
N SER A 4 -7.26 7.58 -22.46
CA SER A 4 -6.32 8.57 -21.93
C SER A 4 -5.28 7.85 -21.06
N SER A 5 -4.05 8.39 -20.95
CA SER A 5 -2.99 7.81 -20.12
C SER A 5 -3.48 7.51 -18.69
N THR A 6 -4.31 8.38 -18.13
CA THR A 6 -4.95 8.23 -16.81
C THR A 6 -5.86 7.01 -16.70
N ASP A 7 -6.54 6.60 -17.77
CA ASP A 7 -7.44 5.45 -17.75
C ASP A 7 -6.67 4.13 -17.83
N LEU A 8 -5.54 4.13 -18.53
CA LEU A 8 -4.60 3.00 -18.53
C LEU A 8 -3.96 2.81 -17.15
N ASP A 9 -3.54 3.91 -16.51
CA ASP A 9 -2.99 3.90 -15.16
C ASP A 9 -4.00 3.33 -14.14
N ARG A 10 -5.27 3.76 -14.21
CA ARG A 10 -6.34 3.22 -13.36
C ARG A 10 -6.55 1.72 -13.56
N LEU A 11 -6.58 1.27 -14.81
CA LEU A 11 -6.73 -0.16 -15.12
C LEU A 11 -5.56 -0.97 -14.58
N GLU A 12 -4.35 -0.44 -14.68
CA GLU A 12 -3.15 -1.09 -14.15
C GLU A 12 -3.18 -1.18 -12.62
N ILE A 13 -3.45 -0.07 -11.94
CA ILE A 13 -3.59 -0.03 -10.47
C ILE A 13 -4.62 -1.07 -10.00
N LEU A 14 -5.76 -1.17 -10.69
CA LEU A 14 -6.80 -2.16 -10.37
C LEU A 14 -6.34 -3.60 -10.60
N ARG A 15 -5.53 -3.88 -11.62
CA ARG A 15 -4.94 -5.22 -11.83
C ARG A 15 -4.00 -5.59 -10.69
N TYR A 16 -3.13 -4.67 -10.27
CA TYR A 16 -2.22 -4.89 -9.15
C TYR A 16 -3.00 -5.13 -7.85
N TYR A 17 -4.01 -4.30 -7.58
CA TYR A 17 -4.87 -4.49 -6.41
C TYR A 17 -5.65 -5.81 -6.45
N LYS A 18 -6.17 -6.21 -7.62
CA LYS A 18 -6.83 -7.51 -7.79
C LYS A 18 -5.88 -8.66 -7.47
N ARG A 19 -4.64 -8.58 -7.95
CA ARG A 19 -3.60 -9.58 -7.67
C ARG A 19 -3.28 -9.67 -6.19
N LEU A 20 -3.13 -8.54 -5.48
CA LEU A 20 -2.97 -8.50 -4.03
C LEU A 20 -4.08 -9.29 -3.31
N ILE A 21 -5.33 -9.04 -3.69
CA ILE A 21 -6.48 -9.73 -3.10
C ILE A 21 -6.51 -11.21 -3.47
N GLU A 22 -6.07 -11.60 -4.67
CA GLU A 22 -6.00 -13.01 -5.08
C GLU A 22 -4.92 -13.79 -4.34
N VAL A 23 -3.71 -13.22 -4.18
CA VAL A 23 -2.60 -13.91 -3.50
C VAL A 23 -2.77 -14.00 -2.01
N TRP A 24 -3.54 -13.08 -1.41
CA TRP A 24 -3.83 -13.12 0.02
C TRP A 24 -4.65 -14.39 0.31
N TYR A 25 -4.05 -15.45 0.83
CA TYR A 25 -4.72 -16.75 1.00
C TYR A 25 -5.19 -17.00 2.43
N THR A 26 -4.77 -16.17 3.40
CA THR A 26 -5.21 -16.27 4.80
C THR A 26 -6.69 -15.89 4.94
N ARG A 27 -7.33 -16.31 6.04
CA ARG A 27 -8.75 -16.01 6.31
C ARG A 27 -9.02 -14.50 6.18
N LYS A 28 -9.99 -14.13 5.34
CA LYS A 28 -10.38 -12.74 5.08
C LYS A 28 -11.74 -12.49 5.70
N ASP A 29 -11.76 -11.93 6.90
CA ASP A 29 -13.02 -11.40 7.41
C ASP A 29 -13.42 -10.15 6.61
N THR A 30 -14.71 -9.84 6.61
CA THR A 30 -15.23 -8.65 5.91
C THR A 30 -14.55 -7.37 6.38
N LEU A 31 -14.20 -7.32 7.68
CA LEU A 31 -13.46 -6.23 8.29
C LEU A 31 -12.04 -6.10 7.72
N ASP A 32 -11.34 -7.21 7.50
CA ASP A 32 -9.95 -7.18 7.02
C ASP A 32 -9.89 -6.66 5.58
N ARG A 33 -10.80 -7.13 4.72
CA ARG A 33 -10.92 -6.59 3.35
C ARG A 33 -11.25 -5.10 3.36
N TRP A 34 -12.09 -4.66 4.29
CA TRP A 34 -12.43 -3.25 4.42
C TRP A 34 -11.22 -2.40 4.85
N MET A 35 -10.44 -2.88 5.82
CA MET A 35 -9.22 -2.20 6.28
C MET A 35 -8.17 -2.10 5.18
N VAL A 36 -7.88 -3.20 4.47
CA VAL A 36 -6.93 -3.20 3.33
C VAL A 36 -7.40 -2.26 2.24
N ARG A 37 -8.69 -2.26 1.90
CA ARG A 37 -9.26 -1.34 0.90
C ARG A 37 -9.17 0.12 1.35
N LYS A 38 -9.28 0.39 2.66
CA LYS A 38 -9.15 1.74 3.23
C LYS A 38 -7.69 2.20 3.13
N ALA A 39 -6.73 1.35 3.49
CA ALA A 39 -5.30 1.62 3.37
C ALA A 39 -4.90 1.89 1.91
N PHE A 40 -5.33 1.03 0.99
CA PHE A 40 -5.10 1.21 -0.44
C PHE A 40 -5.62 2.55 -0.96
N ARG A 41 -6.83 2.97 -0.54
CA ARG A 41 -7.38 4.27 -0.95
C ARG A 41 -6.60 5.44 -0.40
N LEU A 42 -6.13 5.35 0.85
CA LEU A 42 -5.31 6.39 1.46
C LEU A 42 -4.00 6.56 0.70
N ALA A 43 -3.28 5.46 0.46
CA ALA A 43 -2.04 5.48 -0.31
C ALA A 43 -2.27 5.99 -1.74
N ALA A 44 -3.32 5.53 -2.40
CA ALA A 44 -3.63 5.97 -3.77
C ALA A 44 -3.97 7.46 -3.86
N ASP A 45 -4.64 8.05 -2.86
CA ASP A 45 -4.93 9.48 -2.82
C ASP A 45 -3.68 10.30 -2.45
N ALA A 46 -2.86 9.80 -1.52
CA ALA A 46 -1.61 10.43 -1.11
C ALA A 46 -0.59 10.50 -2.26
N HIS A 47 -0.50 9.42 -3.07
CA HIS A 47 0.42 9.34 -4.21
C HIS A 47 -0.23 9.66 -5.57
N LYS A 48 -1.43 10.25 -5.61
CA LYS A 48 -2.17 10.46 -6.88
C LYS A 48 -1.44 11.33 -7.90
N ASP A 49 -0.67 12.30 -7.40
CA ASP A 49 0.09 13.26 -8.21
C ASP A 49 1.57 12.85 -8.34
N MET A 50 1.96 11.74 -7.70
CA MET A 50 3.32 11.22 -7.73
C MET A 50 3.49 10.19 -8.85
N ARG A 51 4.53 10.39 -9.67
CA ARG A 51 4.96 9.44 -10.70
C ARG A 51 6.42 9.06 -10.51
N ARG A 52 6.75 7.82 -10.82
CA ARG A 52 8.16 7.37 -10.89
C ARG A 52 8.87 7.99 -12.10
N ARG A 53 10.20 7.95 -12.08
CA ARG A 53 11.04 8.37 -13.22
C ARG A 53 10.73 7.60 -14.53
N SER A 54 10.15 6.40 -14.42
CA SER A 54 9.65 5.60 -15.56
C SER A 54 8.34 6.12 -16.18
N GLY A 55 7.64 7.05 -15.51
CA GLY A 55 6.33 7.56 -15.93
C GLY A 55 5.13 6.82 -15.33
N GLU A 56 5.37 5.71 -14.62
CA GLU A 56 4.34 4.89 -13.97
C GLU A 56 3.81 5.53 -12.66
N PRO A 57 2.57 5.23 -12.26
CA PRO A 57 2.02 5.65 -10.97
C PRO A 57 2.85 5.11 -9.81
N TYR A 58 3.23 5.99 -8.88
CA TYR A 58 4.08 5.61 -7.74
C TYR A 58 3.45 4.49 -6.88
N ILE A 59 2.13 4.53 -6.72
CA ILE A 59 1.34 3.58 -5.94
C ILE A 59 1.51 2.10 -6.35
N LEU A 60 1.97 1.81 -7.58
CA LEU A 60 2.23 0.44 -8.02
C LEU A 60 3.31 -0.25 -7.17
N HIS A 61 4.27 0.53 -6.65
CA HIS A 61 5.33 0.01 -5.81
C HIS A 61 4.81 -0.52 -4.46
N PRO A 62 4.12 0.30 -3.61
CA PRO A 62 3.47 -0.20 -2.39
C PRO A 62 2.56 -1.42 -2.60
N ILE A 63 1.79 -1.45 -3.69
CA ILE A 63 0.90 -2.60 -3.97
C ILE A 63 1.71 -3.86 -4.26
N SER A 64 2.83 -3.74 -4.96
CA SER A 64 3.70 -4.88 -5.28
C SER A 64 4.34 -5.45 -4.01
N VAL A 65 4.86 -4.58 -3.14
CA VAL A 65 5.43 -4.99 -1.84
C VAL A 65 4.36 -5.67 -0.97
N ALA A 66 3.15 -5.09 -0.90
CA ALA A 66 2.03 -5.69 -0.19
C ALA A 66 1.61 -7.05 -0.78
N THR A 67 1.69 -7.22 -2.10
CA THR A 67 1.37 -8.49 -2.78
C THR A 67 2.36 -9.58 -2.39
N ILE A 68 3.65 -9.26 -2.32
CA ILE A 68 4.70 -10.18 -1.86
C ILE A 68 4.48 -10.52 -0.39
N ALA A 69 4.24 -9.53 0.47
CA ALA A 69 3.98 -9.75 1.89
C ALA A 69 2.74 -10.64 2.13
N ALA A 70 1.69 -10.47 1.33
CA ALA A 70 0.47 -11.26 1.39
C ALA A 70 0.64 -12.69 0.88
N GLY A 71 1.45 -12.90 -0.17
CA GLY A 71 1.57 -14.17 -0.88
C GLY A 71 2.72 -15.07 -0.40
N GLU A 72 3.88 -14.50 -0.09
CA GLU A 72 5.10 -15.28 0.19
C GLU A 72 5.33 -15.48 1.68
N ILE A 73 5.03 -14.46 2.48
CA ILE A 73 5.32 -14.46 3.92
C ILE A 73 4.07 -14.86 4.73
N GLY A 74 2.89 -14.86 4.10
CA GLY A 74 1.62 -15.19 4.76
C GLY A 74 1.26 -14.21 5.87
N LEU A 75 1.80 -12.98 5.80
CA LEU A 75 1.61 -12.01 6.85
C LEU A 75 0.15 -11.53 6.87
N GLY A 76 -0.39 -11.38 8.07
CA GLY A 76 -1.79 -10.98 8.26
C GLY A 76 -2.09 -9.57 7.74
N ARG A 77 -3.35 -9.16 7.91
CA ARG A 77 -3.85 -7.85 7.44
C ARG A 77 -2.94 -6.66 7.84
N THR A 78 -2.36 -6.70 9.04
CA THR A 78 -1.56 -5.62 9.61
C THR A 78 -0.33 -5.33 8.75
N SER A 79 0.37 -6.38 8.30
CA SER A 79 1.55 -6.23 7.46
C SER A 79 1.21 -5.80 6.04
N ILE A 80 0.07 -6.26 5.49
CA ILE A 80 -0.42 -5.79 4.19
C ILE A 80 -0.71 -4.28 4.26
N ILE A 81 -1.39 -3.83 5.32
CA ILE A 81 -1.69 -2.42 5.54
C ILE A 81 -0.39 -1.62 5.71
N ALA A 82 0.56 -2.12 6.51
CA ALA A 82 1.84 -1.45 6.70
C ALA A 82 2.62 -1.32 5.38
N ALA A 83 2.71 -2.39 4.59
CA ALA A 83 3.37 -2.37 3.28
C ALA A 83 2.69 -1.41 2.28
N LEU A 84 1.37 -1.25 2.34
CA LEU A 84 0.67 -0.27 1.50
C LEU A 84 0.93 1.18 1.92
N LEU A 85 1.26 1.42 3.18
CA LEU A 85 1.31 2.77 3.78
C LEU A 85 2.71 3.23 4.19
N HIS A 86 3.74 2.38 4.09
CA HIS A 86 5.10 2.72 4.52
C HIS A 86 5.61 3.98 3.80
N ASP A 87 5.60 3.96 2.46
CA ASP A 87 5.93 5.12 1.63
C ASP A 87 4.99 6.31 1.86
N THR A 88 3.74 6.07 2.24
CA THR A 88 2.79 7.16 2.48
C THR A 88 3.20 7.99 3.71
N VAL A 89 3.76 7.36 4.74
CA VAL A 89 4.27 8.08 5.92
C VAL A 89 5.61 8.76 5.64
N GLU A 90 6.40 8.19 4.73
CA GLU A 90 7.74 8.71 4.40
C GLU A 90 7.70 9.86 3.40
N ASP A 91 6.90 9.71 2.33
CA ASP A 91 6.88 10.64 1.19
C ASP A 91 5.79 11.73 1.30
N THR A 92 4.89 11.64 2.29
CA THR A 92 3.74 12.57 2.40
C THR A 92 3.56 13.10 3.82
N ASP A 93 2.68 14.09 3.99
CA ASP A 93 2.40 14.73 5.29
C ASP A 93 1.63 13.84 6.28
N ILE A 94 1.39 12.57 5.95
CA ILE A 94 0.66 11.63 6.82
C ILE A 94 1.54 11.15 7.97
N THR A 95 1.14 11.41 9.21
CA THR A 95 1.93 11.04 10.39
C THR A 95 1.62 9.62 10.89
N LEU A 96 2.57 9.05 11.64
CA LEU A 96 2.39 7.78 12.33
C LEU A 96 1.22 7.81 13.33
N GLU A 97 0.96 8.94 13.99
CA GLU A 97 -0.20 9.11 14.88
C GLU A 97 -1.52 8.99 14.11
N TYR A 98 -1.59 9.57 12.91
CA TYR A 98 -2.78 9.46 12.06
C TYR A 98 -3.02 8.01 11.62
N ILE A 99 -1.96 7.29 11.25
CA ILE A 99 -2.05 5.87 10.91
C ILE A 99 -2.46 5.03 12.13
N SER A 100 -1.87 5.30 13.30
CA SER A 100 -2.21 4.64 14.56
C SER A 100 -3.69 4.81 14.92
N GLY A 101 -4.23 6.02 14.79
CA GLY A 101 -5.64 6.29 15.06
C GLY A 101 -6.60 5.59 14.08
N MET A 102 -6.18 5.34 12.84
CA MET A 102 -7.04 4.74 11.81
C MET A 102 -6.93 3.21 11.71
N PHE A 103 -5.74 2.66 11.91
CA PHE A 103 -5.43 1.25 11.67
C PHE A 103 -4.88 0.51 12.90
N GLY A 104 -4.60 1.24 13.98
CA GLY A 104 -4.08 0.73 15.25
C GLY A 104 -2.58 0.94 15.42
N GLU A 105 -2.13 0.95 16.67
CA GLU A 105 -0.72 1.16 17.02
C GLU A 105 0.23 0.14 16.40
N GLU A 106 -0.23 -1.10 16.20
CA GLU A 106 0.63 -2.18 15.70
C GLU A 106 1.03 -1.93 14.23
N VAL A 107 0.13 -1.37 13.42
CA VAL A 107 0.44 -0.95 12.05
C VAL A 107 1.48 0.17 12.07
N ALA A 108 1.28 1.20 12.91
CA ALA A 108 2.20 2.32 13.02
C ALA A 108 3.60 1.88 13.49
N LYS A 109 3.67 0.93 14.44
CA LYS A 109 4.94 0.35 14.90
C LYS A 109 5.69 -0.37 13.78
N ILE A 110 4.99 -1.14 12.95
CA ILE A 110 5.62 -1.82 11.80
C ILE A 110 6.13 -0.80 10.79
N ILE A 111 5.33 0.20 10.42
CA ILE A 111 5.74 1.23 9.47
C ILE A 111 6.98 1.98 9.98
N ASN A 112 6.96 2.43 11.24
CA ASN A 112 8.12 3.07 11.87
C ASN A 112 9.37 2.18 11.89
N GLY A 113 9.20 0.85 11.96
CA GLY A 113 10.29 -0.10 11.85
C GLY A 113 10.87 -0.20 10.43
N LEU A 114 10.02 -0.11 9.40
CA LEU A 114 10.42 -0.18 7.99
C LEU A 114 11.18 1.07 7.55
N THR A 115 10.65 2.26 7.83
CA THR A 115 11.29 3.55 7.47
C THR A 115 12.70 3.66 8.04
N LYS A 116 12.94 3.15 9.26
CA LYS A 116 14.27 3.16 9.89
C LYS A 116 15.29 2.23 9.22
N ILE A 117 14.85 1.16 8.56
CA ILE A 117 15.74 0.23 7.86
C ILE A 117 16.16 0.82 6.51
N GLU A 118 15.26 1.56 5.87
CA GLU A 118 15.54 2.22 4.59
C GLU A 118 16.55 3.36 4.75
N GLU A 119 16.50 4.13 5.84
CA GLU A 119 17.53 5.14 6.17
C GLU A 119 18.95 4.56 6.33
N ILE A 120 19.08 3.27 6.67
CA ILE A 120 20.37 2.59 6.89
C ILE A 120 20.88 1.94 5.60
N SER A 121 20.03 1.80 4.59
CA SER A 121 20.36 1.17 3.31
C SER A 121 21.04 2.18 2.37
N VAL A 122 22.24 2.62 2.74
CA VAL A 122 23.10 3.52 1.95
C VAL A 122 24.45 2.86 1.67
#